data_AF-A0A2P8QF09-F1
#
_entry.id   AF-A0A2P8QF09-F1
#
_cell.length_a   1.000
_cell.length_b   1.000
_cell.length_c   1.000
_cell.angle_alpha   90.00
_cell.angle_beta   90.00
_cell.angle_gamma   90.00
#
_symmetry.space_group_name_H-M   'P 1'
#
loop_
_entity.id
_entity.type
_entity.pdbx_description
1 polymer ?
#
loop_
_entity_poly.entity_id
_entity_poly.type
_entity_poly.pdbx_seq_one_letter_code
_entity_poly.pdbx_strand_id
1 'polypeptide(L)'
;MRRTSARFTLTGAAAASAVALAVIGANTASSSTASQLEPAVAAAAAPIGFGAGTTGGAGGATVTVTNASAFKTAVQSSATQIVRVNGTIALTEMTKVASNKTVVGVGTAGKITGSGLNIASVSNVIIQNLTFTGSNDDAINVQYSTRVHIDHNDISGAYDGAIDIKRASTNISVSWNRTHNQDKNMLLGHSDDNSSEDTGKLKVTYDHNWFEGTNQRNPRVRFGNPVHVLNNYFSNVGSYGVASTENAGVLVEGNYFENTDDPYHLGEGSSDAGSLVARNNYSVNSGAGQTGGSVASIPYSYTAQSASTVKATVTAGAGVGKI
;
A
#
# COMPACT_ATOMS: atom_id res chain seq x y z
N MET A 1 -61.97 -39.81 -68.43
CA MET A 1 -63.44 -39.98 -68.46
C MET A 1 -64.07 -38.89 -67.63
N ARG A 2 -65.05 -38.16 -68.21
CA ARG A 2 -66.29 -37.59 -67.62
C ARG A 2 -66.23 -37.25 -66.10
N ARG A 3 -66.61 -36.07 -65.59
CA ARG A 3 -67.72 -35.17 -66.02
C ARG A 3 -67.85 -34.01 -64.99
N THR A 4 -68.08 -32.80 -65.49
CA THR A 4 -69.11 -31.79 -65.05
C THR A 4 -69.20 -31.34 -63.58
N SER A 5 -69.00 -30.05 -63.29
CA SER A 5 -70.00 -28.93 -63.24
C SER A 5 -70.51 -28.71 -61.81
N ALA A 6 -70.21 -27.60 -61.13
CA ALA A 6 -70.73 -26.22 -61.27
C ALA A 6 -71.90 -25.90 -60.32
N ARG A 7 -71.64 -24.89 -59.45
CA ARG A 7 -72.52 -23.83 -58.88
C ARG A 7 -73.70 -24.21 -57.97
N PHE A 8 -73.83 -23.49 -56.84
CA PHE A 8 -74.99 -22.70 -56.34
C PHE A 8 -74.66 -22.23 -54.89
N THR A 9 -74.29 -20.95 -54.66
CA THR A 9 -75.06 -19.77 -54.14
C THR A 9 -75.37 -19.72 -52.63
N LEU A 10 -74.95 -18.58 -52.02
CA LEU A 10 -75.53 -17.70 -50.97
C LEU A 10 -76.43 -18.34 -49.88
N THR A 11 -76.37 -18.01 -48.58
CA THR A 11 -76.20 -16.74 -47.84
C THR A 11 -76.10 -17.06 -46.35
N GLY A 12 -75.47 -16.18 -45.56
CA GLY A 12 -76.08 -15.76 -44.28
C GLY A 12 -75.33 -16.05 -42.97
N ALA A 13 -75.29 -14.99 -42.15
CA ALA A 13 -75.10 -14.92 -40.71
C ALA A 13 -73.65 -14.97 -40.17
N ALA A 14 -73.16 -13.76 -39.87
CA ALA A 14 -72.04 -13.49 -38.99
C ALA A 14 -72.36 -13.90 -37.54
N ALA A 15 -71.41 -14.58 -36.91
CA ALA A 15 -71.27 -14.63 -35.46
C ALA A 15 -69.78 -14.43 -35.14
N ALA A 16 -69.44 -13.26 -34.61
CA ALA A 16 -68.11 -12.97 -34.11
C ALA A 16 -67.87 -13.77 -32.82
N SER A 17 -66.86 -14.64 -32.83
CA SER A 17 -66.28 -15.23 -31.62
C SER A 17 -64.77 -15.06 -31.70
N ALA A 18 -64.24 -14.21 -30.83
CA ALA A 18 -62.81 -14.00 -30.67
C ALA A 18 -62.19 -15.25 -30.03
N VAL A 19 -61.36 -15.96 -30.78
CA VAL A 19 -60.53 -17.06 -30.28
C VAL A 19 -59.13 -16.49 -30.04
N ALA A 20 -58.72 -16.41 -28.78
CA ALA A 20 -57.35 -16.11 -28.39
C ALA A 20 -56.46 -17.32 -28.70
N LEU A 21 -55.52 -17.16 -29.63
CA LEU A 21 -54.51 -18.16 -29.94
C LEU A 21 -53.38 -18.07 -28.91
N ALA A 22 -53.25 -19.10 -28.07
CA ALA A 22 -52.11 -19.26 -27.17
C ALA A 22 -50.89 -19.70 -27.99
N VAL A 23 -49.91 -18.81 -28.15
CA VAL A 23 -48.59 -19.14 -28.70
C VAL A 23 -47.78 -19.82 -27.61
N ILE A 24 -47.51 -21.12 -27.77
CA ILE A 24 -46.57 -21.87 -26.93
C ILE A 24 -45.16 -21.44 -27.36
N GLY A 25 -44.58 -20.48 -26.63
CA GLY A 25 -43.16 -20.13 -26.74
C GLY A 25 -42.31 -21.20 -26.05
N ALA A 26 -41.40 -21.81 -26.80
CA ALA A 26 -40.38 -22.69 -26.24
C ALA A 26 -39.40 -21.86 -25.39
N ASN A 27 -39.43 -22.06 -24.07
CA ASN A 27 -38.45 -21.47 -23.15
C ASN A 27 -37.12 -22.22 -23.30
N THR A 28 -36.22 -21.70 -24.14
CA THR A 28 -34.79 -22.00 -24.03
C THR A 28 -34.27 -21.34 -22.78
N ALA A 29 -33.99 -22.12 -21.74
CA ALA A 29 -33.31 -21.66 -20.53
C ALA A 29 -31.86 -21.30 -20.89
N SER A 30 -31.64 -20.04 -21.27
CA SER A 30 -30.29 -19.46 -21.31
C SER A 30 -29.84 -19.28 -19.86
N SER A 31 -28.93 -20.14 -19.40
CA SER A 31 -28.23 -19.95 -18.14
C SER A 31 -27.34 -18.70 -18.25
N SER A 32 -27.89 -17.54 -17.89
CA SER A 32 -27.10 -16.34 -17.65
C SER A 32 -26.27 -16.59 -16.39
N THR A 33 -25.01 -16.95 -16.56
CA THR A 33 -24.00 -16.79 -15.52
C THR A 33 -23.99 -15.30 -15.17
N ALA A 34 -24.62 -14.93 -14.05
CA ALA A 34 -24.44 -13.61 -13.48
C ALA A 34 -22.95 -13.44 -13.24
N SER A 35 -22.29 -12.63 -14.06
CA SER A 35 -20.95 -12.15 -13.81
C SER A 35 -21.01 -11.46 -12.45
N GLN A 36 -20.51 -12.14 -11.42
CA GLN A 36 -20.33 -11.56 -10.10
C GLN A 36 -19.46 -10.33 -10.32
N LEU A 37 -20.05 -9.14 -10.18
CA LEU A 37 -19.31 -7.88 -10.29
C LEU A 37 -18.26 -7.93 -9.19
N GLU A 38 -17.01 -8.20 -9.58
CA GLU A 38 -15.84 -8.02 -8.75
C GLU A 38 -15.96 -6.65 -8.07
N PRO A 39 -15.78 -6.55 -6.73
CA PRO A 39 -15.87 -5.28 -6.06
C PRO A 39 -15.00 -4.25 -6.79
N ALA A 40 -15.62 -3.11 -7.10
CA ALA A 40 -14.90 -1.95 -7.61
C ALA A 40 -13.78 -1.66 -6.61
N VAL A 41 -12.54 -1.51 -7.12
CA VAL A 41 -11.41 -1.09 -6.28
C VAL A 41 -11.80 0.28 -5.72
N ALA A 42 -12.06 0.37 -4.41
CA ALA A 42 -12.27 1.66 -3.79
C ALA A 42 -11.03 2.52 -4.08
N ALA A 43 -11.24 3.76 -4.49
CA ALA A 43 -10.13 4.67 -4.69
C ALA A 43 -9.42 4.84 -3.33
N ALA A 44 -8.19 4.36 -3.25
CA ALA A 44 -7.29 4.59 -2.13
C ALA A 44 -7.35 6.06 -1.69
N ALA A 45 -7.42 6.30 -0.37
CA ALA A 45 -7.24 7.65 0.14
C ALA A 45 -5.89 8.21 -0.35
N ALA A 46 -5.89 9.47 -0.81
CA ALA A 46 -4.67 10.10 -1.30
C ALA A 46 -3.62 10.15 -0.17
N PRO A 47 -2.33 9.91 -0.47
CA PRO A 47 -1.28 9.95 0.54
C PRO A 47 -1.21 11.32 1.21
N ILE A 48 -1.12 11.33 2.54
CA ILE A 48 -0.71 12.51 3.29
C ILE A 48 0.80 12.68 3.16
N GLY A 49 1.25 13.92 3.04
CA GLY A 49 2.65 14.27 3.14
C GLY A 49 3.44 14.18 1.85
N PHE A 50 4.70 13.76 1.93
CA PHE A 50 5.65 13.89 0.83
C PHE A 50 5.31 13.07 -0.42
N GLY A 51 4.54 11.98 -0.28
CA GLY A 51 4.01 11.18 -1.39
C GLY A 51 2.76 11.77 -2.05
N ALA A 52 2.25 12.91 -1.58
CA ALA A 52 1.07 13.56 -2.15
C ALA A 52 1.18 13.72 -3.69
N GLY A 53 0.09 13.41 -4.40
CA GLY A 53 0.06 13.42 -5.87
C GLY A 53 0.62 12.16 -6.54
N THR A 54 0.96 11.12 -5.78
CA THR A 54 1.21 9.78 -6.34
C THR A 54 -0.12 9.17 -6.78
N THR A 55 -0.23 8.80 -8.07
CA THR A 55 -1.45 8.26 -8.68
C THR A 55 -1.31 6.81 -9.13
N GLY A 56 -0.08 6.29 -9.14
CA GLY A 56 0.21 4.91 -9.51
C GLY A 56 -0.29 4.56 -10.91
N GLY A 57 -1.10 3.50 -10.96
CA GLY A 57 -1.71 2.95 -12.17
C GLY A 57 -3.05 3.58 -12.58
N ALA A 58 -3.51 4.62 -11.89
CA ALA A 58 -4.80 5.26 -12.17
C ALA A 58 -4.89 5.72 -13.64
N GLY A 59 -6.05 5.47 -14.27
CA GLY A 59 -6.27 5.72 -15.70
C GLY A 59 -5.69 4.65 -16.64
N GLY A 60 -4.97 3.66 -16.09
CA GLY A 60 -4.47 2.51 -16.80
C GLY A 60 -5.41 1.32 -16.84
N ALA A 61 -4.99 0.24 -17.52
CA ALA A 61 -5.72 -1.01 -17.51
C ALA A 61 -5.62 -1.70 -16.13
N THR A 62 -6.70 -2.36 -15.71
CA THR A 62 -6.67 -3.23 -14.54
C THR A 62 -6.42 -4.67 -14.97
N VAL A 63 -5.44 -5.33 -14.35
CA VAL A 63 -5.12 -6.73 -14.58
C VAL A 63 -5.10 -7.48 -13.26
N THR A 64 -5.69 -8.68 -13.22
CA THR A 64 -5.68 -9.53 -12.03
C THR A 64 -4.68 -10.67 -12.24
N VAL A 65 -3.82 -10.89 -11.25
CA VAL A 65 -2.76 -11.89 -11.30
C VAL A 65 -2.84 -12.83 -10.10
N THR A 66 -2.59 -14.11 -10.35
CA THR A 66 -2.71 -15.19 -9.36
C THR A 66 -1.44 -16.04 -9.25
N ASN A 67 -0.42 -15.74 -10.05
CA ASN A 67 0.85 -16.46 -10.07
C ASN A 67 2.03 -15.53 -10.39
N ALA A 68 3.24 -15.99 -10.07
CA ALA A 68 4.48 -15.21 -10.21
C ALA A 68 4.79 -14.77 -11.64
N SER A 69 4.51 -15.61 -12.64
CA SER A 69 4.77 -15.25 -14.04
C SER A 69 3.90 -14.09 -14.48
N ALA A 70 2.58 -14.18 -14.27
CA ALA A 70 1.64 -13.13 -14.62
C ALA A 70 1.91 -11.84 -13.82
N PHE A 71 2.25 -11.97 -12.54
CA PHE A 71 2.66 -10.85 -11.70
C PHE A 71 3.86 -10.12 -12.28
N LYS A 72 4.98 -10.83 -12.54
CA LYS A 72 6.21 -10.24 -13.10
C LYS A 72 5.92 -9.53 -14.43
N THR A 73 5.19 -10.17 -15.34
CA THR A 73 4.80 -9.56 -16.62
C THR A 73 4.04 -8.25 -16.43
N ALA A 74 3.06 -8.21 -15.52
CA ALA A 74 2.25 -7.03 -15.28
C ALA A 74 3.05 -5.89 -14.64
N VAL A 75 3.81 -6.17 -13.57
CA VAL A 75 4.50 -5.12 -12.82
C VAL A 75 5.73 -4.55 -13.55
N GLN A 76 6.31 -5.31 -14.48
CA GLN A 76 7.46 -4.88 -15.29
C GLN A 76 7.08 -4.23 -16.64
N SER A 77 5.80 -4.28 -17.01
CA SER A 77 5.27 -3.63 -18.21
C SER A 77 5.51 -2.11 -18.18
N SER A 78 5.73 -1.50 -19.34
CA SER A 78 5.79 -0.04 -19.48
C SER A 78 4.41 0.63 -19.43
N ALA A 79 3.31 -0.14 -19.58
CA ALA A 79 1.96 0.40 -19.56
C ALA A 79 1.56 0.88 -18.16
N THR A 80 0.83 1.99 -18.07
CA THR A 80 0.17 2.38 -16.81
C THR A 80 -0.87 1.33 -16.44
N GLN A 81 -0.75 0.73 -15.25
CA GLN A 81 -1.59 -0.42 -14.88
C GLN A 81 -1.90 -0.48 -13.38
N ILE A 82 -3.12 -0.93 -13.07
CA ILE A 82 -3.51 -1.43 -11.76
C ILE A 82 -3.37 -2.95 -11.78
N VAL A 83 -2.44 -3.49 -11.00
CA VAL A 83 -2.14 -4.92 -10.87
C VAL A 83 -2.78 -5.43 -9.59
N ARG A 84 -3.93 -6.11 -9.73
CA ARG A 84 -4.67 -6.74 -8.62
C ARG A 84 -4.07 -8.11 -8.32
N VAL A 85 -3.50 -8.28 -7.13
CA VAL A 85 -2.96 -9.55 -6.66
C VAL A 85 -4.06 -10.33 -5.94
N ASN A 86 -4.49 -11.45 -6.52
CA ASN A 86 -5.55 -12.29 -5.97
C ASN A 86 -5.02 -13.70 -5.67
N GLY A 87 -4.40 -13.85 -4.51
CA GLY A 87 -3.75 -15.09 -4.08
C GLY A 87 -2.28 -14.88 -3.72
N THR A 88 -1.58 -16.01 -3.53
CA THR A 88 -0.16 -16.00 -3.13
C THR A 88 0.76 -16.01 -4.35
N ILE A 89 1.63 -15.02 -4.42
CA ILE A 89 2.69 -14.88 -5.40
C ILE A 89 4.02 -15.22 -4.72
N ALA A 90 4.55 -16.41 -5.02
CA ALA A 90 5.88 -16.83 -4.55
C ALA A 90 6.96 -16.30 -5.50
N LEU A 91 7.76 -15.35 -5.02
CA LEU A 91 8.89 -14.77 -5.73
C LEU A 91 10.18 -15.45 -5.30
N THR A 92 11.11 -15.60 -6.25
CA THR A 92 12.43 -16.21 -6.02
C THR A 92 13.56 -15.18 -5.98
N GLU A 93 13.24 -13.92 -6.30
CA GLU A 93 14.17 -12.79 -6.39
C GLU A 93 13.40 -11.48 -6.26
N MET A 94 14.12 -10.41 -5.89
CA MET A 94 13.58 -9.06 -5.80
C MET A 94 12.99 -8.63 -7.14
N THR A 95 11.67 -8.53 -7.20
CA THR A 95 10.95 -8.31 -8.44
C THR A 95 10.83 -6.82 -8.73
N LYS A 96 11.38 -6.40 -9.88
CA LYS A 96 11.31 -5.01 -10.33
C LYS A 96 9.86 -4.57 -10.58
N VAL A 97 9.51 -3.38 -10.12
CA VAL A 97 8.24 -2.71 -10.41
C VAL A 97 8.52 -1.46 -11.25
N ALA A 98 7.92 -1.37 -12.43
CA ALA A 98 8.07 -0.25 -13.33
C ALA A 98 7.27 0.98 -12.87
N SER A 99 7.52 2.14 -13.50
CA SER A 99 6.74 3.36 -13.26
C SER A 99 5.24 3.18 -13.57
N ASN A 100 4.42 4.05 -12.98
CA ASN A 100 2.97 4.15 -13.20
C ASN A 100 2.23 2.84 -12.89
N LYS A 101 2.49 2.31 -11.70
CA LYS A 101 1.89 1.06 -11.21
C LYS A 101 1.14 1.30 -9.91
N THR A 102 -0.04 0.69 -9.82
CA THR A 102 -0.66 0.39 -8.52
C THR A 102 -0.65 -1.12 -8.39
N VAL A 103 0.12 -1.66 -7.45
CA VAL A 103 0.09 -3.08 -7.11
C VAL A 103 -0.74 -3.22 -5.84
N VAL A 104 -1.90 -3.85 -5.94
CA VAL A 104 -2.90 -3.87 -4.88
C VAL A 104 -3.43 -5.27 -4.60
N GLY A 105 -3.51 -5.68 -3.34
CA GLY A 105 -4.13 -6.96 -2.98
C GLY A 105 -5.66 -6.93 -3.07
N VAL A 106 -6.27 -8.05 -3.45
CA VAL A 106 -7.73 -8.20 -3.49
C VAL A 106 -8.24 -8.68 -2.13
N GLY A 107 -9.03 -7.85 -1.42
CA GLY A 107 -9.49 -8.16 -0.07
C GLY A 107 -8.32 -8.45 0.85
N THR A 108 -8.27 -9.65 1.43
CA THR A 108 -7.12 -10.14 2.22
C THR A 108 -6.33 -11.25 1.51
N ALA A 109 -6.61 -11.50 0.22
CA ALA A 109 -6.03 -12.62 -0.52
C ALA A 109 -4.67 -12.30 -1.14
N GLY A 110 -4.36 -11.02 -1.35
CA GLY A 110 -3.12 -10.58 -2.01
C GLY A 110 -1.89 -10.80 -1.13
N LYS A 111 -1.08 -11.80 -1.47
CA LYS A 111 0.12 -12.15 -0.71
C LYS A 111 1.36 -12.25 -1.59
N ILE A 112 2.47 -11.68 -1.15
CA ILE A 112 3.81 -11.83 -1.72
C ILE A 112 4.69 -12.61 -0.72
N THR A 113 5.46 -13.59 -1.19
CA THR A 113 6.34 -14.39 -0.34
C THR A 113 7.61 -14.84 -1.05
N GLY A 114 8.62 -15.30 -0.31
CA GLY A 114 9.89 -15.83 -0.83
C GLY A 114 10.91 -14.74 -1.18
N SER A 115 10.46 -13.61 -1.71
CA SER A 115 11.26 -12.41 -1.96
C SER A 115 10.37 -11.17 -1.99
N GLY A 116 10.97 -10.00 -2.24
CA GLY A 116 10.31 -8.70 -2.18
C GLY A 116 10.17 -7.97 -3.51
N LEU A 117 9.80 -6.69 -3.42
CA LEU A 117 9.65 -5.78 -4.57
C LEU A 117 10.78 -4.77 -4.61
N ASN A 118 11.27 -4.51 -5.83
CA ASN A 118 12.33 -3.53 -6.07
C ASN A 118 11.83 -2.38 -6.95
N ILE A 119 11.63 -1.23 -6.32
CA ILE A 119 11.17 0.01 -6.94
C ILE A 119 12.42 0.86 -7.18
N ALA A 120 13.05 0.65 -8.33
CA ALA A 120 14.36 1.19 -8.65
C ALA A 120 14.33 2.07 -9.90
N SER A 121 14.80 3.31 -9.80
CA SER A 121 14.89 4.27 -10.91
C SER A 121 13.54 4.52 -11.61
N VAL A 122 12.46 4.59 -10.82
CA VAL A 122 11.09 4.73 -11.33
C VAL A 122 10.33 5.83 -10.58
N SER A 123 9.16 6.19 -11.09
CA SER A 123 8.26 7.11 -10.42
C SER A 123 6.82 6.66 -10.52
N ASN A 124 5.99 7.14 -9.60
CA ASN A 124 4.54 6.93 -9.58
C ASN A 124 4.17 5.47 -9.32
N VAL A 125 4.49 5.00 -8.12
CA VAL A 125 4.23 3.61 -7.72
C VAL A 125 3.42 3.60 -6.43
N ILE A 126 2.34 2.84 -6.42
CA ILE A 126 1.55 2.55 -5.22
C ILE A 126 1.68 1.05 -4.94
N ILE A 127 2.12 0.68 -3.73
CA ILE A 127 2.13 -0.69 -3.22
C ILE A 127 1.15 -0.75 -2.06
N GLN A 128 0.07 -1.51 -2.21
CA GLN A 128 -1.06 -1.35 -1.32
C GLN A 128 -1.81 -2.63 -0.97
N ASN A 129 -2.28 -2.76 0.28
CA ASN A 129 -3.16 -3.85 0.69
C ASN A 129 -2.58 -5.25 0.41
N LEU A 130 -1.27 -5.42 0.56
CA LEU A 130 -0.58 -6.68 0.36
C LEU A 130 -0.02 -7.22 1.67
N THR A 131 -0.11 -8.54 1.82
CA THR A 131 0.63 -9.26 2.86
C THR A 131 1.98 -9.68 2.32
N PHE A 132 3.07 -9.32 2.99
CA PHE A 132 4.43 -9.77 2.72
C PHE A 132 4.90 -10.70 3.83
N THR A 133 5.36 -11.90 3.48
CA THR A 133 5.92 -12.85 4.47
C THR A 133 7.15 -13.56 3.95
N GLY A 134 8.21 -13.62 4.76
CA GLY A 134 9.36 -14.48 4.46
C GLY A 134 10.12 -14.04 3.22
N SER A 135 10.38 -12.74 3.07
CA SER A 135 11.29 -12.26 2.02
C SER A 135 12.71 -12.71 2.35
N ASN A 136 13.44 -13.23 1.36
CA ASN A 136 14.85 -13.59 1.48
C ASN A 136 15.81 -12.37 1.47
N ASP A 137 15.26 -11.18 1.36
CA ASP A 137 15.94 -9.87 1.32
C ASP A 137 14.99 -8.86 2.01
N ASP A 138 14.93 -7.61 1.53
CA ASP A 138 13.92 -6.63 1.90
C ASP A 138 12.51 -7.08 1.45
N ALA A 139 11.43 -6.70 2.14
CA ALA A 139 10.09 -6.91 1.59
C ALA A 139 9.76 -5.89 0.49
N ILE A 140 10.11 -4.61 0.71
CA ILE A 140 10.00 -3.53 -0.27
C ILE A 140 11.26 -2.67 -0.24
N ASN A 141 11.99 -2.62 -1.36
CA ASN A 141 13.12 -1.72 -1.55
C ASN A 141 12.75 -0.58 -2.52
N VAL A 142 13.11 0.65 -2.16
CA VAL A 142 12.95 1.86 -2.99
C VAL A 142 14.31 2.54 -3.15
N GLN A 143 14.75 2.71 -4.39
CA GLN A 143 16.02 3.38 -4.71
C GLN A 143 15.93 4.23 -5.98
N TYR A 144 16.60 5.39 -5.99
CA TYR A 144 16.57 6.35 -7.10
C TYR A 144 15.15 6.70 -7.59
N SER A 145 14.14 6.64 -6.70
CA SER A 145 12.73 6.68 -7.09
C SER A 145 11.97 7.81 -6.41
N THR A 146 10.87 8.25 -7.03
CA THR A 146 10.07 9.36 -6.51
C THR A 146 8.59 9.21 -6.75
N ARG A 147 7.74 9.81 -5.90
CA ARG A 147 6.29 9.62 -5.92
C ARG A 147 5.94 8.16 -5.72
N VAL A 148 6.24 7.67 -4.52
CA VAL A 148 5.95 6.30 -4.08
C VAL A 148 5.03 6.37 -2.87
N HIS A 149 4.00 5.51 -2.86
CA HIS A 149 3.10 5.36 -1.73
C HIS A 149 3.04 3.88 -1.33
N ILE A 150 3.39 3.60 -0.08
CA ILE A 150 3.35 2.25 0.49
C ILE A 150 2.28 2.26 1.57
N ASP A 151 1.14 1.62 1.29
CA ASP A 151 -0.09 1.85 2.04
C ASP A 151 -0.82 0.56 2.47
N HIS A 152 -1.32 0.47 3.70
CA HIS A 152 -2.16 -0.65 4.15
C HIS A 152 -1.56 -2.06 3.93
N ASN A 153 -0.24 -2.20 3.99
CA ASN A 153 0.41 -3.51 3.87
C ASN A 153 0.58 -4.17 5.25
N ASP A 154 0.61 -5.50 5.28
CA ASP A 154 0.99 -6.30 6.45
C ASP A 154 2.33 -7.00 6.15
N ILE A 155 3.40 -6.68 6.88
CA ILE A 155 4.76 -7.10 6.54
C ILE A 155 5.44 -7.79 7.73
N SER A 156 5.88 -9.03 7.53
CA SER A 156 6.53 -9.84 8.58
C SER A 156 7.62 -10.78 8.08
N GLY A 157 8.59 -11.08 8.94
CA GLY A 157 9.70 -11.99 8.68
C GLY A 157 10.49 -11.70 7.39
N ALA A 158 10.88 -10.44 7.15
CA ALA A 158 11.86 -10.13 6.11
C ALA A 158 13.26 -10.50 6.63
N TYR A 159 14.14 -10.99 5.76
CA TYR A 159 15.49 -11.35 6.16
C TYR A 159 16.37 -10.12 6.45
N ASP A 160 16.21 -9.06 5.65
CA ASP A 160 16.87 -7.77 5.89
C ASP A 160 15.86 -6.72 6.39
N GLY A 161 15.50 -5.72 5.58
CA GLY A 161 14.54 -4.68 5.93
C GLY A 161 13.08 -5.06 5.63
N ALA A 162 12.11 -4.59 6.41
CA ALA A 162 10.72 -4.60 5.94
C ALA A 162 10.56 -3.59 4.79
N ILE A 163 10.91 -2.33 5.01
CA ILE A 163 10.86 -1.27 3.98
C ILE A 163 12.15 -0.46 3.99
N ASP A 164 12.87 -0.51 2.89
CA ASP A 164 14.14 0.20 2.70
C ASP A 164 13.97 1.31 1.65
N ILE A 165 14.33 2.54 2.01
CA ILE A 165 14.29 3.71 1.12
C ILE A 165 15.67 4.35 1.12
N LYS A 166 16.34 4.34 -0.03
CA LYS A 166 17.74 4.74 -0.14
C LYS A 166 18.05 5.44 -1.45
N ARG A 167 19.30 5.93 -1.57
CA ARG A 167 19.90 6.37 -2.84
C ARG A 167 19.06 7.44 -3.56
N ALA A 168 19.07 8.64 -3.00
CA ALA A 168 18.41 9.83 -3.54
C ALA A 168 16.88 9.73 -3.74
N SER A 169 16.23 8.66 -3.27
CA SER A 169 14.77 8.53 -3.33
C SER A 169 14.09 9.66 -2.57
N THR A 170 12.93 10.13 -3.03
CA THR A 170 12.28 11.30 -2.41
C THR A 170 10.81 11.41 -2.77
N ASN A 171 10.04 12.16 -2.00
CA ASN A 171 8.60 12.37 -2.20
C ASN A 171 7.83 11.05 -2.04
N ILE A 172 7.92 10.49 -0.82
CA ILE A 172 7.38 9.18 -0.48
C ILE A 172 6.49 9.28 0.76
N SER A 173 5.38 8.55 0.75
CA SER A 173 4.55 8.32 1.94
C SER A 173 4.47 6.82 2.25
N VAL A 174 4.65 6.48 3.52
CA VAL A 174 4.53 5.14 4.08
C VAL A 174 3.44 5.21 5.13
N SER A 175 2.25 4.71 4.80
CA SER A 175 1.07 4.94 5.64
C SER A 175 0.26 3.69 5.93
N TRP A 176 -0.34 3.63 7.12
CA TRP A 176 -1.28 2.57 7.48
C TRP A 176 -0.75 1.14 7.35
N ASN A 177 0.57 0.94 7.31
CA ASN A 177 1.15 -0.40 7.25
C ASN A 177 1.22 -0.98 8.66
N ARG A 178 1.05 -2.29 8.77
CA ARG A 178 1.39 -3.05 9.98
C ARG A 178 2.68 -3.82 9.72
N THR A 179 3.69 -3.63 10.58
CA THR A 179 4.89 -4.45 10.56
C THR A 179 5.07 -5.14 11.89
N HIS A 180 5.35 -6.45 11.84
CA HIS A 180 5.44 -7.30 13.03
C HIS A 180 6.38 -8.48 12.79
N ASN A 181 6.93 -9.06 13.86
CA ASN A 181 7.93 -10.13 13.75
C ASN A 181 9.07 -9.73 12.78
N GLN A 182 9.64 -8.55 13.01
CA GLN A 182 10.72 -7.96 12.23
C GLN A 182 11.83 -7.49 13.15
N ASP A 183 13.08 -7.87 12.83
CA ASP A 183 14.25 -7.29 13.49
C ASP A 183 14.50 -5.88 12.94
N LYS A 184 14.97 -5.80 11.70
CA LYS A 184 15.26 -4.53 11.00
C LYS A 184 14.01 -4.09 10.23
N ASN A 185 13.28 -3.11 10.76
CA ASN A 185 12.00 -2.72 10.16
C ASN A 185 12.16 -1.76 8.96
N MET A 186 12.51 -0.50 9.18
CA MET A 186 12.51 0.56 8.15
C MET A 186 13.81 1.37 8.14
N LEU A 187 14.58 1.27 7.06
CA LEU A 187 15.79 2.07 6.86
C LEU A 187 15.54 3.21 5.85
N LEU A 188 15.92 4.42 6.22
CA LEU A 188 15.92 5.59 5.35
C LEU A 188 17.34 6.13 5.21
N GLY A 189 17.99 5.86 4.07
CA GLY A 189 19.41 6.15 3.85
C GLY A 189 20.31 5.03 4.37
N HIS A 190 21.03 4.38 3.45
CA HIS A 190 21.66 3.08 3.72
C HIS A 190 23.08 3.13 4.27
N SER A 191 23.81 4.23 4.07
CA SER A 191 25.24 4.31 4.36
C SER A 191 25.60 5.72 4.83
N ASP A 192 26.48 5.81 5.83
CA ASP A 192 27.03 7.06 6.38
C ASP A 192 27.88 7.80 5.33
N ASP A 193 28.41 7.09 4.32
CA ASP A 193 29.24 7.67 3.26
C ASP A 193 28.44 8.16 2.04
N ASN A 194 27.10 8.07 2.06
CA ASN A 194 26.25 8.38 0.90
C ASN A 194 25.66 9.79 0.90
N SER A 195 26.25 10.70 1.67
CA SER A 195 25.76 12.08 1.82
C SER A 195 25.67 12.84 0.48
N SER A 196 26.54 12.54 -0.49
CA SER A 196 26.58 13.17 -1.82
C SER A 196 25.31 12.91 -2.65
N GLU A 197 24.66 11.76 -2.45
CA GLU A 197 23.40 11.41 -3.13
C GLU A 197 22.18 11.76 -2.27
N ASP A 198 22.26 11.54 -0.95
CA ASP A 198 21.09 11.56 -0.06
C ASP A 198 20.80 12.94 0.54
N THR A 199 21.79 13.83 0.64
CA THR A 199 21.58 15.20 1.17
C THR A 199 20.60 15.98 0.30
N GLY A 200 19.58 16.58 0.93
CA GLY A 200 18.52 17.29 0.23
C GLY A 200 17.45 16.38 -0.40
N LYS A 201 17.62 15.07 -0.37
CA LYS A 201 16.64 14.05 -0.79
C LYS A 201 15.95 13.44 0.43
N LEU A 202 15.53 12.18 0.30
CA LEU A 202 14.96 11.35 1.37
C LEU A 202 13.79 12.03 2.10
N LYS A 203 12.95 12.77 1.36
CA LYS A 203 11.74 13.39 1.89
C LYS A 203 10.64 12.34 2.02
N VAL A 204 10.44 11.83 3.24
CA VAL A 204 9.51 10.73 3.53
C VAL A 204 8.58 11.09 4.68
N THR A 205 7.32 10.72 4.54
CA THR A 205 6.32 10.76 5.61
C THR A 205 5.97 9.34 6.02
N TYR A 206 6.04 9.06 7.32
CA TYR A 206 5.55 7.83 7.94
C TYR A 206 4.33 8.18 8.77
N ASP A 207 3.13 7.75 8.37
CA ASP A 207 1.92 8.08 9.10
C ASP A 207 0.97 6.91 9.36
N HIS A 208 0.40 6.86 10.58
CA HIS A 208 -0.57 5.83 10.98
C HIS A 208 -0.11 4.38 10.78
N ASN A 209 1.20 4.13 10.75
CA ASN A 209 1.73 2.77 10.74
C ASN A 209 1.63 2.16 12.15
N TRP A 210 1.45 0.85 12.20
CA TRP A 210 1.58 0.04 13.40
C TRP A 210 2.89 -0.72 13.39
N PHE A 211 3.81 -0.35 14.28
CA PHE A 211 5.04 -1.07 14.55
C PHE A 211 4.82 -1.97 15.77
N GLU A 212 4.48 -3.23 15.50
CA GLU A 212 4.01 -4.19 16.50
C GLU A 212 5.09 -5.22 16.82
N GLY A 213 5.73 -5.09 17.97
CA GLY A 213 6.75 -6.05 18.40
C GLY A 213 7.97 -6.08 17.48
N THR A 214 8.25 -5.01 16.75
CA THR A 214 9.47 -4.89 15.94
C THR A 214 10.67 -4.64 16.84
N ASN A 215 11.87 -5.05 16.42
CA ASN A 215 13.05 -4.84 17.24
C ASN A 215 13.63 -3.42 17.06
N GLN A 216 13.89 -2.99 15.84
CA GLN A 216 14.63 -1.75 15.57
C GLN A 216 14.27 -1.10 14.22
N ARG A 217 14.76 0.12 14.02
CA ARG A 217 14.62 0.93 12.80
C ARG A 217 13.16 1.30 12.51
N ASN A 218 12.53 2.12 13.35
CA ASN A 218 11.11 2.45 13.21
C ASN A 218 10.80 3.96 12.95
N PRO A 219 11.42 4.68 11.99
CA PRO A 219 12.54 4.31 11.11
C PRO A 219 13.91 4.68 11.69
N ARG A 220 14.99 4.13 11.11
CA ARG A 220 16.35 4.69 11.23
C ARG A 220 16.63 5.59 10.03
N VAL A 221 16.99 6.85 10.27
CA VAL A 221 17.07 7.89 9.24
C VAL A 221 18.47 8.49 9.15
N ARG A 222 18.99 8.60 7.93
CA ARG A 222 20.20 9.34 7.55
C ARG A 222 19.87 10.42 6.54
N PHE A 223 20.51 11.59 6.64
CA PHE A 223 20.48 12.75 5.71
C PHE A 223 19.11 13.38 5.38
N GLY A 224 18.01 12.64 5.48
CA GLY A 224 16.66 13.12 5.22
C GLY A 224 16.32 14.25 6.19
N ASN A 225 16.13 15.46 5.65
CA ASN A 225 15.72 16.63 6.42
C ASN A 225 14.83 17.56 5.58
N PRO A 226 13.52 17.69 5.87
CA PRO A 226 12.83 17.04 6.97
C PRO A 226 12.29 15.65 6.61
N VAL A 227 12.19 14.80 7.63
CA VAL A 227 11.41 13.54 7.64
C VAL A 227 10.31 13.68 8.69
N HIS A 228 9.10 13.21 8.39
CA HIS A 228 7.96 13.34 9.27
C HIS A 228 7.46 11.97 9.73
N VAL A 229 7.53 11.71 11.03
CA VAL A 229 7.01 10.51 11.70
C VAL A 229 5.79 10.94 12.50
N LEU A 230 4.62 10.78 11.89
CA LEU A 230 3.35 11.38 12.32
C LEU A 230 2.35 10.30 12.75
N ASN A 231 1.78 10.38 13.95
CA ASN A 231 0.63 9.54 14.35
C ASN A 231 0.81 8.01 14.18
N ASN A 232 2.02 7.48 14.30
CA ASN A 232 2.26 6.05 14.27
C ASN A 232 2.04 5.44 15.67
N TYR A 233 1.72 4.16 15.71
CA TYR A 233 1.61 3.39 16.95
C TYR A 233 2.80 2.43 17.05
N PHE A 234 3.61 2.63 18.08
CA PHE A 234 4.74 1.80 18.45
C PHE A 234 4.34 0.97 19.66
N SER A 235 4.32 -0.35 19.54
CA SER A 235 3.93 -1.24 20.63
C SER A 235 4.95 -2.36 20.83
N ASN A 236 5.48 -2.49 22.04
CA ASN A 236 6.42 -3.54 22.44
C ASN A 236 7.70 -3.56 21.58
N VAL A 237 8.25 -2.38 21.29
CA VAL A 237 9.46 -2.28 20.46
C VAL A 237 10.68 -2.72 21.28
N GLY A 238 11.50 -3.62 20.72
CA GLY A 238 12.59 -4.28 21.43
C GLY A 238 13.78 -3.37 21.75
N SER A 239 14.50 -2.95 20.72
CA SER A 239 15.72 -2.14 20.83
C SER A 239 15.40 -0.64 20.83
N TYR A 240 14.86 -0.10 19.72
CA TYR A 240 14.51 1.32 19.62
C TYR A 240 13.45 1.62 18.57
N GLY A 241 12.72 2.71 18.79
CA GLY A 241 11.77 3.30 17.86
C GLY A 241 12.47 4.07 16.73
N VAL A 242 12.46 5.40 16.79
CA VAL A 242 13.02 6.27 15.74
C VAL A 242 14.48 6.62 16.01
N ALA A 243 15.37 6.45 15.04
CA ALA A 243 16.75 6.92 15.15
C ALA A 243 17.02 8.02 14.13
N SER A 244 17.49 9.19 14.57
CA SER A 244 17.96 10.27 13.70
C SER A 244 19.49 10.33 13.68
N THR A 245 20.08 10.06 12.52
CA THR A 245 21.52 9.90 12.33
C THR A 245 22.01 10.72 11.13
N GLU A 246 23.32 10.91 11.01
CA GLU A 246 23.97 11.45 9.80
C GLU A 246 23.31 12.73 9.26
N ASN A 247 23.28 13.80 10.06
CA ASN A 247 22.68 15.09 9.68
C ASN A 247 21.19 15.04 9.25
N ALA A 248 20.47 13.95 9.54
CA ALA A 248 19.02 13.89 9.35
C ALA A 248 18.30 14.94 10.21
N GLY A 249 17.09 15.31 9.82
CA GLY A 249 16.18 16.12 10.61
C GLY A 249 14.82 15.45 10.67
N VAL A 250 14.48 14.86 11.82
CA VAL A 250 13.27 14.06 12.00
C VAL A 250 12.30 14.75 12.95
N LEU A 251 11.08 15.01 12.48
CA LEU A 251 9.97 15.43 13.33
C LEU A 251 9.17 14.20 13.78
N VAL A 252 9.21 13.90 15.07
CA VAL A 252 8.45 12.83 15.71
C VAL A 252 7.23 13.45 16.40
N GLU A 253 6.09 13.43 15.73
CA GLU A 253 4.89 14.15 16.14
C GLU A 253 3.65 13.27 16.29
N GLY A 254 2.92 13.44 17.40
CA GLY A 254 1.60 12.83 17.54
C GLY A 254 1.60 11.31 17.67
N ASN A 255 2.75 10.66 17.88
CA ASN A 255 2.85 9.21 17.91
C ASN A 255 2.44 8.65 19.28
N TYR A 256 1.98 7.40 19.29
CA TYR A 256 1.70 6.64 20.51
C TYR A 256 2.81 5.60 20.71
N PHE A 257 3.54 5.67 21.83
CA PHE A 257 4.54 4.69 22.24
C PHE A 257 4.02 3.89 23.44
N GLU A 258 4.08 2.57 23.35
CA GLU A 258 3.66 1.65 24.41
C GLU A 258 4.68 0.53 24.60
N ASN A 259 5.20 0.38 25.81
CA ASN A 259 6.22 -0.63 26.12
C ASN A 259 7.42 -0.52 25.16
N THR A 260 7.91 0.70 25.00
CA THR A 260 9.05 1.02 24.13
C THR A 260 10.06 1.79 24.97
N ASP A 261 11.09 1.10 25.46
CA ASP A 261 12.07 1.68 26.39
C ASP A 261 12.84 2.83 25.75
N ASP A 262 13.17 2.72 24.46
CA ASP A 262 13.78 3.78 23.66
C ASP A 262 12.86 4.19 22.50
N PRO A 263 11.96 5.18 22.70
CA PRO A 263 10.99 5.57 21.67
C PRO A 263 11.61 6.33 20.50
N TYR A 264 12.65 7.12 20.77
CA TYR A 264 13.37 7.87 19.76
C TYR A 264 14.69 8.43 20.30
N HIS A 265 15.74 8.47 19.48
CA HIS A 265 17.06 8.98 19.89
C HIS A 265 17.86 9.64 18.76
N LEU A 266 19.05 10.15 19.11
CA LEU A 266 20.04 10.73 18.20
C LEU A 266 21.28 9.83 18.07
N GLY A 267 21.75 9.61 16.85
CA GLY A 267 22.88 8.70 16.58
C GLY A 267 22.44 7.23 16.68
N GLU A 268 23.17 6.29 16.08
CA GLU A 268 22.89 4.85 16.27
C GLU A 268 24.09 4.02 15.78
N GLY A 269 24.62 3.17 16.66
CA GLY A 269 25.85 2.42 16.38
C GLY A 269 27.03 3.36 16.12
N SER A 270 27.67 3.23 14.94
CA SER A 270 28.76 4.11 14.51
C SER A 270 28.28 5.39 13.82
N SER A 271 26.99 5.53 13.54
CA SER A 271 26.46 6.69 12.82
C SER A 271 26.31 7.87 13.76
N ASP A 272 26.83 9.02 13.34
CA ASP A 272 26.80 10.26 14.10
C ASP A 272 25.37 10.77 14.29
N ALA A 273 25.19 11.63 15.29
CA ALA A 273 23.89 12.20 15.62
C ALA A 273 23.33 13.06 14.47
N GLY A 274 22.04 12.88 14.19
CA GLY A 274 21.25 13.84 13.41
C GLY A 274 20.63 14.92 14.30
N SER A 275 19.49 15.45 13.86
CA SER A 275 18.60 16.33 14.61
C SER A 275 17.21 15.69 14.72
N LEU A 276 16.57 15.88 15.87
CA LEU A 276 15.25 15.33 16.15
C LEU A 276 14.45 16.31 17.01
N VAL A 277 13.24 16.63 16.56
CA VAL A 277 12.24 17.35 17.36
C VAL A 277 11.09 16.40 17.64
N ALA A 278 10.75 16.25 18.90
CA ALA A 278 9.59 15.47 19.34
C ALA A 278 8.52 16.39 19.91
N ARG A 279 7.26 16.21 19.53
CA ARG A 279 6.14 16.98 20.10
C ARG A 279 4.83 16.21 20.08
N ASN A 280 3.98 16.49 21.06
CA ASN A 280 2.64 15.92 21.16
C ASN A 280 2.58 14.39 21.12
N ASN A 281 3.64 13.68 21.48
CA ASN A 281 3.64 12.22 21.56
C ASN A 281 2.97 11.75 22.87
N TYR A 282 2.43 10.54 22.86
CA TYR A 282 1.82 9.91 24.02
C TYR A 282 2.59 8.64 24.37
N SER A 283 3.02 8.51 25.62
CA SER A 283 3.88 7.41 26.07
C SER A 283 3.23 6.64 27.22
N VAL A 284 3.25 5.31 27.13
CA VAL A 284 2.79 4.38 28.18
C VAL A 284 3.88 3.34 28.40
N ASN A 285 4.44 3.27 29.61
CA ASN A 285 5.56 2.38 29.94
C ASN A 285 6.72 2.48 28.91
N SER A 286 7.12 3.71 28.59
CA SER A 286 8.14 4.01 27.60
C SER A 286 9.14 5.01 28.15
N GLY A 287 10.35 5.03 27.59
CA GLY A 287 11.33 6.06 27.91
C GLY A 287 10.91 7.45 27.45
N ALA A 288 11.71 8.46 27.84
CA ALA A 288 11.46 9.86 27.46
C ALA A 288 11.89 10.18 26.01
N GLY A 289 12.78 9.36 25.44
CA GLY A 289 13.48 9.62 24.18
C GLY A 289 14.47 10.78 24.28
N GLN A 290 15.19 11.03 23.19
CA GLN A 290 16.19 12.10 23.08
C GLN A 290 15.83 13.06 21.94
N THR A 291 16.06 14.36 22.16
CA THR A 291 15.84 15.41 21.15
C THR A 291 17.06 16.31 21.07
N GLY A 292 17.22 17.01 19.95
CA GLY A 292 18.36 17.91 19.75
C GLY A 292 18.40 18.50 18.35
N GLY A 293 19.07 19.65 18.22
CA GLY A 293 19.20 20.38 16.96
C GLY A 293 17.89 21.00 16.48
N SER A 294 17.74 21.14 15.17
CA SER A 294 16.55 21.69 14.52
C SER A 294 16.17 20.88 13.29
N VAL A 295 14.89 20.86 12.98
CA VAL A 295 14.32 20.14 11.83
C VAL A 295 13.74 21.17 10.86
N ALA A 296 13.99 21.00 9.56
CA ALA A 296 13.40 21.88 8.55
C ALA A 296 11.87 21.84 8.60
N SER A 297 11.20 22.90 8.15
CA SER A 297 9.75 22.97 8.18
C SER A 297 9.10 21.90 7.31
N ILE A 298 8.02 21.28 7.82
CA ILE A 298 7.17 20.38 7.02
C ILE A 298 6.42 21.24 5.99
N PRO A 299 6.62 21.02 4.67
CA PRO A 299 6.17 21.96 3.64
C PRO A 299 4.73 21.71 3.16
N TYR A 300 4.01 20.76 3.74
CA TYR A 300 2.65 20.42 3.38
C TYR A 300 1.69 20.64 4.54
N SER A 301 0.41 20.83 4.23
CA SER A 301 -0.65 20.93 5.23
C SER A 301 -1.01 19.55 5.79
N TYR A 302 -1.20 19.47 7.10
CA TYR A 302 -1.69 18.29 7.79
C TYR A 302 -2.39 18.71 9.09
N THR A 303 -3.10 17.78 9.71
CA THR A 303 -3.62 17.94 11.07
C THR A 303 -3.18 16.72 11.87
N ALA A 304 -2.35 16.94 12.89
CA ALA A 304 -1.98 15.88 13.81
C ALA A 304 -3.20 15.49 14.65
N GLN A 305 -3.53 14.20 14.64
CA GLN A 305 -4.49 13.60 15.58
C GLN A 305 -3.96 13.75 17.02
N SER A 306 -4.87 13.74 18.01
CA SER A 306 -4.45 13.54 19.40
C SER A 306 -3.71 12.21 19.54
N ALA A 307 -2.46 12.25 19.99
CA ALA A 307 -1.65 11.04 20.15
C ALA A 307 -2.30 9.98 21.03
N SER A 308 -3.07 10.38 22.06
CA SER A 308 -3.78 9.43 22.95
C SER A 308 -4.81 8.55 22.24
N THR A 309 -5.34 8.98 21.08
CA THR A 309 -6.32 8.20 20.31
C THR A 309 -5.69 7.40 19.16
N VAL A 310 -4.40 7.60 18.89
CA VAL A 310 -3.69 6.97 17.75
C VAL A 310 -3.70 5.46 17.86
N LYS A 311 -3.51 4.87 19.04
CA LYS A 311 -3.61 3.41 19.24
C LYS A 311 -4.94 2.84 18.71
N ALA A 312 -6.07 3.46 19.07
CA ALA A 312 -7.39 3.00 18.63
C ALA A 312 -7.58 3.17 17.11
N THR A 313 -7.17 4.32 16.56
CA THR A 313 -7.25 4.59 15.12
C THR A 313 -6.39 3.61 14.31
N VAL A 314 -5.12 3.44 14.69
CA VAL A 314 -4.15 2.64 13.95
C VAL A 314 -4.49 1.15 14.04
N THR A 315 -4.87 0.63 15.21
CA THR A 315 -5.27 -0.79 15.33
C THR A 315 -6.54 -1.11 14.55
N ALA A 316 -7.44 -0.14 14.34
CA ALA A 316 -8.63 -0.33 13.52
C ALA A 316 -8.33 -0.30 12.01
N GLY A 317 -7.38 0.54 11.58
CA GLY A 317 -7.16 0.85 10.16
C GLY A 317 -5.90 0.27 9.53
N ALA A 318 -4.84 -0.02 10.28
CA ALA A 318 -3.58 -0.47 9.67
C ALA A 318 -3.61 -1.92 9.17
N GLY A 319 -2.84 -2.19 8.12
CA GLY A 319 -2.69 -3.49 7.48
C GLY A 319 -3.75 -3.79 6.42
N VAL A 320 -3.79 -5.05 5.99
CA VAL A 320 -4.62 -5.49 4.86
C VAL A 320 -6.11 -5.63 5.20
N GLY A 321 -6.97 -5.55 4.18
CA GLY A 321 -8.42 -5.74 4.29
C GLY A 321 -9.19 -4.53 4.83
N LYS A 322 -8.60 -3.33 4.70
CA LYS A 322 -9.11 -2.09 5.30
C LYS A 322 -9.46 -1.00 4.29
N ILE A 323 -9.29 -1.29 3.00
CA ILE A 323 -9.58 -0.41 1.86
C ILE A 323 -10.52 -1.06 0.86
#